data_AF-A0A838KJC6-F1
#
_entry.id   AF-A0A838KJC6-F1
#
_cell.length_a   1.000
_cell.length_b   1.000
_cell.length_c   1.000
_cell.angle_alpha   90.00
_cell.angle_beta   90.00
_cell.angle_gamma   90.00
#
_symmetry.space_group_name_H-M   'P 1'
#
loop_
_entity.id
_entity.type
_entity.pdbx_description
1 polymer ?
#
loop_
_entity_poly.entity_id
_entity_poly.type
_entity_poly.pdbx_seq_one_letter_code
_entity_poly.pdbx_strand_id
1 'polypeptide(L)'
;MRLRDGAGGSIDRDPVAVIHAALDAGVTMVDTADAYQNEELVGRAIRGRRDEVLLATKFGLVWQDEVAGGFDVRADPSYVRQACEASMRRLGVEVIDLYYLHHRSETTPIEDTVGAVAELVGQGKVRALGLSNVTPEDLRAAHAVYPVAAVQEQWSLAQRGIEQQLLPTVTDLGMVVVAHSPTGHGLLH
;
A
#
# COMPACT_ATOMS: atom_id res chain seq x y z
N MET A 1 -1.98 4.83 6.17
CA MET A 1 -2.29 5.40 7.51
C MET A 1 -2.64 4.29 8.51
N ARG A 2 -2.09 4.31 9.73
CA ARG A 2 -2.34 3.29 10.77
C ARG A 2 -3.36 3.76 11.83
N LEU A 3 -4.57 4.15 11.41
CA LEU A 3 -5.67 4.41 12.36
C LEU A 3 -6.13 3.12 13.01
N ARG A 4 -6.56 3.21 14.28
CA ARG A 4 -7.14 2.11 15.05
C ARG A 4 -8.35 2.61 15.82
N ASP A 5 -9.36 1.77 15.97
CA ASP A 5 -10.50 2.04 16.86
C ASP A 5 -9.98 2.18 18.30
N GLY A 6 -10.46 3.21 19.04
CA GLY A 6 -10.12 3.41 20.45
C GLY A 6 -8.67 3.83 20.76
N ALA A 7 -7.91 4.29 19.77
CA ALA A 7 -6.53 4.75 19.98
C ALA A 7 -6.47 5.91 21.00
N GLY A 8 -5.98 5.61 22.21
CA GLY A 8 -5.79 6.58 23.29
C GLY A 8 -6.93 6.69 24.31
N GLY A 9 -7.91 5.76 24.31
CA GLY A 9 -8.91 5.64 25.39
C GLY A 9 -9.91 6.80 25.53
N SER A 10 -9.87 7.79 24.63
CA SER A 10 -10.83 8.88 24.58
C SER A 10 -11.90 8.58 23.52
N ILE A 11 -13.16 8.59 23.94
CA ILE A 11 -14.35 8.41 23.10
C ILE A 11 -14.48 9.50 22.02
N ASP A 12 -13.76 10.61 22.18
CA ASP A 12 -13.81 11.78 21.30
C ASP A 12 -12.88 11.67 20.08
N ARG A 13 -12.06 10.61 19.99
CA ARG A 13 -11.18 10.37 18.84
C ARG A 13 -11.77 9.33 17.92
N ASP A 14 -12.77 9.73 17.15
CA ASP A 14 -13.34 8.89 16.08
C ASP A 14 -12.40 8.87 14.86
N PRO A 15 -11.78 7.72 14.52
CA PRO A 15 -10.90 7.61 13.36
C PRO A 15 -11.66 7.78 12.03
N VAL A 16 -12.97 7.54 11.98
CA VAL A 16 -13.79 7.83 10.79
C VAL A 16 -13.86 9.33 10.54
N ALA A 17 -14.08 10.13 11.59
CA ALA A 17 -14.09 11.59 11.50
C ALA A 17 -12.77 12.16 10.96
N VAL A 18 -11.63 11.52 11.26
CA VAL A 18 -10.32 11.92 10.69
C VAL A 18 -10.28 11.70 9.18
N ILE A 19 -10.77 10.56 8.70
CA ILE A 19 -10.84 10.29 7.26
C ILE A 19 -11.79 11.27 6.58
N HIS A 20 -12.98 11.51 7.15
CA HIS A 20 -13.93 12.48 6.60
C HIS A 20 -13.36 13.90 6.55
N ALA A 21 -12.72 14.36 7.62
CA ALA A 21 -12.07 15.67 7.64
C ALA A 21 -10.98 15.81 6.55
N ALA A 22 -10.22 14.74 6.27
CA ALA A 22 -9.25 14.73 5.19
C ALA A 22 -9.92 14.83 3.80
N LEU A 23 -10.98 14.06 3.57
CA LEU A 23 -11.76 14.10 2.32
C LEU A 23 -12.40 15.49 2.12
N ASP A 24 -12.98 16.06 3.17
CA ASP A 24 -13.60 17.39 3.13
C ASP A 24 -12.56 18.51 2.89
N ALA A 25 -11.30 18.28 3.27
CA ALA A 25 -10.18 19.16 2.95
C ALA A 25 -9.60 18.94 1.53
N GLY A 26 -10.19 18.03 0.74
CA GLY A 26 -9.79 17.76 -0.65
C GLY A 26 -8.70 16.69 -0.80
N VAL A 27 -8.32 15.98 0.27
CA VAL A 27 -7.45 14.80 0.13
C VAL A 27 -8.25 13.68 -0.53
N THR A 28 -7.74 13.09 -1.60
CA THR A 28 -8.45 12.03 -2.33
C THR A 28 -7.83 10.65 -2.11
N MET A 29 -6.57 10.54 -1.73
CA MET A 29 -5.92 9.24 -1.53
C MET A 29 -6.04 8.76 -0.07
N VAL A 30 -6.63 7.58 0.10
CA VAL A 30 -6.68 6.87 1.39
C VAL A 30 -5.81 5.61 1.31
N ASP A 31 -4.66 5.64 1.99
CA ASP A 31 -3.73 4.52 2.07
C ASP A 31 -3.95 3.68 3.35
N THR A 32 -4.09 2.38 3.18
CA THR A 32 -4.17 1.36 4.25
C THR A 32 -3.31 0.13 3.88
N ALA A 33 -3.36 -0.95 4.66
CA ALA A 33 -2.76 -2.24 4.36
C ALA A 33 -3.48 -3.33 5.18
N ASP A 34 -3.53 -4.55 4.66
CA ASP A 34 -4.05 -5.72 5.38
C ASP A 34 -3.38 -5.91 6.76
N ALA A 35 -2.06 -5.73 6.81
CA ALA A 35 -1.22 -5.89 7.98
C ALA A 35 -1.49 -4.85 9.08
N TYR A 36 -2.16 -3.74 8.76
CA TYR A 36 -2.54 -2.73 9.75
C TYR A 36 -3.80 -3.11 10.53
N GLN A 37 -4.53 -4.13 10.07
CA GLN A 37 -5.80 -4.58 10.64
C GLN A 37 -6.84 -3.45 10.75
N ASN A 38 -6.84 -2.51 9.81
CA ASN A 38 -7.75 -1.35 9.82
C ASN A 38 -8.56 -1.16 8.53
N GLU A 39 -8.50 -2.11 7.59
CA GLU A 39 -9.29 -2.06 6.36
C GLU A 39 -10.80 -2.02 6.59
N GLU A 40 -11.31 -2.69 7.63
CA GLU A 40 -12.74 -2.62 7.98
C GLU A 40 -13.14 -1.21 8.45
N LEU A 41 -12.28 -0.53 9.20
CA LEU A 41 -12.49 0.86 9.62
C LEU A 41 -12.50 1.77 8.40
N VAL A 42 -11.53 1.62 7.50
CA VAL A 42 -11.46 2.39 6.25
C VAL A 42 -12.69 2.14 5.39
N GLY A 43 -13.11 0.88 5.24
CA GLY A 43 -14.31 0.50 4.50
C GLY A 43 -15.58 1.13 5.05
N ARG A 44 -15.73 1.19 6.38
CA ARG A 44 -16.83 1.95 7.02
C ARG A 44 -16.74 3.44 6.71
N ALA A 45 -15.55 4.03 6.79
CA ALA A 45 -15.34 5.46 6.61
C ALA A 45 -15.66 5.94 5.18
N ILE A 46 -15.33 5.15 4.16
CA ILE A 46 -15.54 5.54 2.76
C ILE A 46 -16.91 5.11 2.21
N ARG A 47 -17.74 4.43 3.01
CA ARG A 47 -19.08 3.99 2.58
C ARG A 47 -19.93 5.20 2.22
N GLY A 48 -20.45 5.22 0.99
CA GLY A 48 -21.21 6.36 0.45
C GLY A 48 -20.35 7.50 -0.10
N ARG A 49 -19.02 7.41 0.02
CA ARG A 49 -18.02 8.38 -0.50
C ARG A 49 -16.96 7.71 -1.37
N ARG A 50 -17.24 6.49 -1.86
CA ARG A 50 -16.24 5.66 -2.57
C ARG A 50 -15.68 6.34 -3.82
N ASP A 51 -16.51 7.10 -4.53
CA ASP A 51 -16.13 7.78 -5.77
C ASP A 51 -15.26 9.02 -5.52
N GLU A 52 -15.17 9.50 -4.27
CA GLU A 52 -14.28 10.60 -3.87
C GLU A 52 -12.86 10.11 -3.55
N VAL A 53 -12.66 8.79 -3.47
CA VAL A 53 -11.46 8.17 -2.89
C VAL A 53 -10.66 7.41 -3.95
N LEU A 54 -9.36 7.70 -4.03
CA LEU A 54 -8.34 6.79 -4.55
C LEU A 54 -7.91 5.87 -3.42
N LEU A 55 -8.43 4.64 -3.43
CA LEU A 55 -8.22 3.66 -2.37
C LEU A 55 -6.96 2.83 -2.64
N ALA A 56 -5.98 3.01 -1.77
CA ALA A 56 -4.73 2.25 -1.78
C ALA A 56 -4.69 1.24 -0.62
N THR A 57 -4.43 -0.03 -0.92
CA THR A 57 -4.11 -1.04 0.10
C THR A 57 -2.94 -1.92 -0.33
N LYS A 58 -2.45 -2.76 0.58
CA LYS A 58 -1.24 -3.55 0.41
C LYS A 58 -1.44 -4.97 0.92
N PHE A 59 -0.63 -5.87 0.39
CA PHE A 59 -0.55 -7.25 0.81
C PHE A 59 0.89 -7.71 1.00
N GLY A 60 1.03 -8.89 1.59
CA GLY A 60 2.24 -9.69 1.55
C GLY A 60 2.91 -9.88 2.90
N LEU A 61 2.66 -9.00 3.88
CA LEU A 61 3.21 -9.17 5.22
C LEU A 61 2.39 -10.18 6.02
N VAL A 62 3.05 -11.23 6.52
CA VAL A 62 2.48 -12.20 7.44
C VAL A 62 3.26 -12.14 8.75
N TRP A 63 2.64 -11.60 9.79
CA TRP A 63 3.28 -11.48 11.12
C TRP A 63 3.64 -12.86 11.68
N GLN A 64 4.90 -13.03 12.08
CA GLN A 64 5.45 -14.26 12.63
C GLN A 64 6.48 -13.91 13.72
N ASP A 65 6.21 -14.32 14.96
CA ASP A 65 7.05 -14.00 16.11
C ASP A 65 8.47 -14.59 16.01
N GLU A 66 8.63 -15.70 15.27
CA GLU A 66 9.88 -16.45 15.15
C GLU A 66 10.79 -15.98 14.00
N VAL A 67 10.34 -15.02 13.18
CA VAL A 67 11.11 -14.50 12.03
C VAL A 67 11.84 -13.22 12.40
N ALA A 68 13.10 -13.09 11.96
CA ALA A 68 13.87 -11.86 12.15
C ALA A 68 13.17 -10.68 11.46
N GLY A 69 12.85 -9.62 12.20
CA GLY A 69 12.04 -8.50 11.71
C GLY A 69 10.54 -8.62 11.99
N GLY A 70 10.08 -9.77 12.50
CA GLY A 70 8.72 -9.99 13.01
C GLY A 70 7.67 -10.36 11.95
N PHE A 71 8.05 -10.52 10.69
CA PHE A 71 7.14 -10.92 9.62
C PHE A 71 7.85 -11.71 8.52
N ASP A 72 7.08 -12.54 7.83
CA ASP A 72 7.44 -13.16 6.55
C ASP A 72 6.73 -12.43 5.39
N VAL A 73 7.21 -12.61 4.17
CA VAL A 73 6.64 -12.01 2.96
C VAL A 73 6.11 -13.08 2.00
N ARG A 74 4.78 -13.21 1.97
CA ARG A 74 4.05 -14.05 1.03
C ARG A 74 3.68 -13.24 -0.22
N ALA A 75 4.41 -13.47 -1.30
CA ALA A 75 4.18 -12.81 -2.59
C ALA A 75 3.81 -13.78 -3.72
N ASP A 76 3.63 -15.07 -3.41
CA ASP A 76 3.28 -16.08 -4.41
C ASP A 76 1.91 -15.80 -5.06
N PRO A 77 1.71 -16.15 -6.35
CA PRO A 77 0.49 -15.84 -7.07
C PRO A 77 -0.81 -16.28 -6.37
N SER A 78 -0.78 -17.40 -5.64
CA SER A 78 -1.96 -17.90 -4.94
C SER A 78 -2.33 -16.99 -3.77
N TYR A 79 -1.33 -16.52 -3.02
CA TYR A 79 -1.52 -15.59 -1.91
C TYR A 79 -1.94 -14.20 -2.39
N VAL A 80 -1.39 -13.69 -3.51
CA VAL A 80 -1.79 -12.40 -4.11
C VAL A 80 -3.31 -12.34 -4.31
N ARG A 81 -3.87 -13.38 -4.93
CA ARG A 81 -5.33 -13.50 -5.16
C ARG A 81 -6.10 -13.61 -3.86
N GLN A 82 -5.65 -14.48 -2.94
CA GLN A 82 -6.30 -14.65 -1.63
C GLN A 82 -6.36 -13.34 -0.84
N ALA A 83 -5.25 -12.61 -0.79
CA ALA A 83 -5.13 -11.36 -0.05
C ALA A 83 -6.02 -10.27 -0.67
N CYS A 84 -6.08 -10.19 -2.01
CA CYS A 84 -6.91 -9.20 -2.70
C CYS A 84 -8.39 -9.37 -2.36
N GLU A 85 -8.92 -10.59 -2.46
CA GLU A 85 -10.31 -10.91 -2.10
C GLU A 85 -10.59 -10.59 -0.63
N ALA A 86 -9.65 -10.91 0.26
CA ALA A 86 -9.80 -10.65 1.69
C ALA A 86 -9.84 -9.14 1.99
N SER A 87 -8.97 -8.36 1.36
CA SER A 87 -8.95 -6.90 1.45
C SER A 87 -10.24 -6.28 0.91
N MET A 88 -10.67 -6.67 -0.29
CA MET A 88 -11.92 -6.20 -0.89
C MET A 88 -13.12 -6.46 0.02
N ARG A 89 -13.21 -7.66 0.62
CA ARG A 89 -14.25 -8.00 1.58
C ARG A 89 -14.21 -7.12 2.84
N ARG A 90 -13.03 -6.91 3.44
CA ARG A 90 -12.89 -6.04 4.64
C ARG A 90 -13.24 -4.59 4.33
N LEU A 91 -12.79 -4.09 3.18
CA LEU A 91 -13.07 -2.74 2.70
C LEU A 91 -14.53 -2.56 2.24
N GLY A 92 -15.22 -3.66 1.89
CA GLY A 92 -16.57 -3.61 1.33
C GLY A 92 -16.61 -2.93 -0.04
N VAL A 93 -15.63 -3.23 -0.91
CA VAL A 93 -15.49 -2.64 -2.25
C VAL A 93 -15.33 -3.71 -3.33
N GLU A 94 -15.78 -3.40 -4.54
CA GLU A 94 -15.63 -4.27 -5.72
C GLU A 94 -14.34 -3.98 -6.50
N VAL A 95 -13.66 -2.86 -6.22
CA VAL A 95 -12.41 -2.48 -6.89
C VAL A 95 -11.48 -1.70 -5.96
N ILE A 96 -10.21 -2.08 -5.97
CA ILE A 96 -9.08 -1.37 -5.33
C ILE A 96 -8.41 -0.50 -6.40
N ASP A 97 -8.17 0.78 -6.11
CA ASP A 97 -7.57 1.67 -7.12
C ASP A 97 -6.07 1.43 -7.25
N LEU A 98 -5.38 1.21 -6.13
CA LEU A 98 -3.94 0.95 -6.11
C LEU A 98 -3.60 -0.15 -5.12
N TYR A 99 -3.02 -1.24 -5.62
CA TYR A 99 -2.69 -2.41 -4.82
C TYR A 99 -1.18 -2.63 -4.78
N TYR A 100 -0.62 -2.57 -3.58
CA TYR A 100 0.83 -2.67 -3.37
C TYR A 100 1.27 -4.06 -2.92
N LEU A 101 2.37 -4.55 -3.47
CA LEU A 101 3.23 -5.44 -2.69
C LEU A 101 3.90 -4.61 -1.59
N HIS A 102 3.65 -4.96 -0.33
CA HIS A 102 4.09 -4.16 0.82
C HIS A 102 5.60 -4.27 1.08
N HIS A 103 6.22 -5.39 0.73
CA HIS A 103 7.66 -5.59 0.83
C HIS A 103 8.12 -6.63 -0.21
N ARG A 104 9.35 -6.50 -0.72
CA ARG A 104 9.98 -7.53 -1.55
C ARG A 104 10.05 -8.87 -0.81
N SER A 105 9.61 -9.95 -1.45
CA SER A 105 9.82 -11.34 -0.98
C SER A 105 11.25 -11.78 -1.31
N GLU A 106 11.88 -12.66 -0.54
CA GLU A 106 13.20 -13.21 -0.92
C GLU A 106 13.08 -14.50 -1.75
N THR A 107 11.93 -15.16 -1.70
CA THR A 107 11.73 -16.52 -2.24
C THR A 107 10.84 -16.56 -3.47
N THR A 108 9.96 -15.57 -3.66
CA THR A 108 9.12 -15.46 -4.86
C THR A 108 9.74 -14.45 -5.82
N PRO A 109 9.98 -14.77 -7.10
CA PRO A 109 10.36 -13.79 -8.12
C PRO A 109 9.33 -12.64 -8.20
N ILE A 110 9.80 -11.41 -8.41
CA ILE A 110 8.91 -10.25 -8.45
C ILE A 110 7.97 -10.34 -9.66
N GLU A 111 8.43 -10.93 -10.75
CA GLU A 111 7.70 -11.17 -11.99
C GLU A 111 6.44 -12.03 -11.78
N ASP A 112 6.56 -13.09 -10.97
CA ASP A 112 5.42 -13.96 -10.63
C ASP A 112 4.36 -13.19 -9.83
N THR A 113 4.82 -12.35 -8.89
CA THR A 113 3.95 -11.51 -8.06
C THR A 113 3.21 -10.49 -8.94
N VAL A 114 3.95 -9.80 -9.81
CA VAL A 114 3.45 -8.77 -10.70
C VAL A 114 2.48 -9.34 -11.73
N GLY A 115 2.79 -10.51 -12.30
CA GLY A 115 1.90 -11.24 -13.20
C GLY A 115 0.56 -11.57 -12.53
N ALA A 116 0.59 -12.01 -11.28
CA ALA A 116 -0.64 -12.28 -10.52
C ALA A 116 -1.46 -11.01 -10.25
N VAL A 117 -0.83 -9.86 -9.98
CA VAL A 117 -1.56 -8.59 -9.87
C VAL A 117 -2.10 -8.13 -11.21
N ALA A 118 -1.36 -8.34 -12.31
CA ALA A 118 -1.84 -8.02 -13.66
C ALA A 118 -3.10 -8.83 -14.03
N GLU A 119 -3.19 -10.11 -13.63
CA GLU A 119 -4.43 -10.90 -13.76
C GLU A 119 -5.60 -10.26 -13.00
N LEU A 120 -5.37 -9.76 -11.78
CA LEU A 120 -6.40 -9.07 -11.00
C LEU A 120 -6.83 -7.75 -11.65
N VAL A 121 -5.92 -7.06 -12.33
CA VAL A 121 -6.25 -5.89 -13.15
C VAL A 121 -7.10 -6.28 -14.35
N GLY A 122 -6.74 -7.35 -15.05
CA GLY A 122 -7.55 -7.90 -16.15
C GLY A 122 -8.96 -8.34 -15.72
N GLN A 123 -9.13 -8.73 -14.45
CA GLN A 123 -10.43 -9.05 -13.85
C GLN A 123 -11.22 -7.82 -13.37
N GLY A 124 -10.63 -6.63 -13.41
CA GLY A 124 -11.26 -5.38 -12.93
C GLY A 124 -11.28 -5.21 -11.41
N LYS A 125 -10.59 -6.07 -10.65
CA LYS A 125 -10.54 -6.02 -9.18
C LYS A 125 -9.53 -4.99 -8.65
N VAL A 126 -8.50 -4.72 -9.44
CA VAL A 126 -7.44 -3.75 -9.16
C VAL A 126 -7.33 -2.82 -10.36
N ARG A 127 -7.13 -1.51 -10.17
CA ARG A 127 -6.89 -0.59 -11.29
C ARG A 127 -5.40 -0.41 -11.58
N ALA A 128 -4.58 -0.31 -10.56
CA ALA A 128 -3.16 -0.08 -10.68
C ALA A 128 -2.33 -0.90 -9.67
N LEU A 129 -1.13 -1.27 -10.10
CA LEU A 129 -0.13 -1.94 -9.28
C LEU A 129 0.82 -0.91 -8.67
N GLY A 130 1.16 -1.09 -7.40
CA GLY A 130 2.26 -0.41 -6.75
C GLY A 130 3.25 -1.37 -6.11
N LEU A 131 4.45 -0.88 -5.80
CA LEU A 131 5.48 -1.62 -5.05
C LEU A 131 5.99 -0.80 -3.86
N SER A 132 6.54 -1.45 -2.86
CA SER A 132 7.12 -0.80 -1.68
C SER A 132 8.29 -1.62 -1.14
N ASN A 133 9.33 -0.94 -0.65
CA ASN A 133 10.56 -1.53 -0.13
C ASN A 133 11.22 -2.44 -1.17
N VAL A 134 11.51 -1.87 -2.35
CA VAL A 134 12.06 -2.59 -3.52
C VAL A 134 13.32 -1.91 -4.06
N THR A 135 14.14 -2.68 -4.76
CA THR A 135 15.36 -2.18 -5.41
C THR A 135 15.08 -1.59 -6.81
N PRO A 136 15.99 -0.80 -7.38
CA PRO A 136 15.92 -0.38 -8.79
C PRO A 136 15.82 -1.56 -9.77
N GLU A 137 16.51 -2.66 -9.47
CA GLU A 137 16.47 -3.88 -10.27
C GLU A 137 15.09 -4.53 -10.22
N ASP A 138 14.49 -4.62 -9.03
CA ASP A 138 13.12 -5.12 -8.85
C ASP A 138 12.12 -4.27 -9.64
N LEU A 139 12.26 -2.93 -9.60
CA LEU A 139 11.38 -2.02 -10.35
C LEU A 139 11.44 -2.27 -11.86
N ARG A 140 12.64 -2.46 -12.42
CA ARG A 140 12.80 -2.74 -13.86
C ARG A 140 12.21 -4.10 -14.22
N ALA A 141 12.49 -5.13 -13.42
CA ALA A 141 11.98 -6.48 -13.64
C ALA A 141 10.44 -6.50 -13.58
N ALA A 142 9.85 -5.88 -12.55
CA ALA A 142 8.41 -5.76 -12.41
C ALA A 142 7.77 -4.99 -13.57
N HIS A 143 8.29 -3.81 -13.90
CA HIS A 143 7.71 -2.96 -14.93
C HIS A 143 7.79 -3.58 -16.34
N ALA A 144 8.75 -4.47 -16.59
CA ALA A 144 8.83 -5.25 -17.82
C ALA A 144 7.69 -6.28 -17.96
N VAL A 145 7.12 -6.76 -16.84
CA VAL A 145 5.98 -7.69 -16.84
C VAL A 145 4.65 -6.95 -16.94
N TYR A 146 4.46 -5.92 -16.10
CA TYR A 146 3.27 -5.08 -16.11
C TYR A 146 3.60 -3.67 -15.58
N PRO A 147 3.03 -2.59 -16.16
CA PRO A 147 3.29 -1.24 -15.71
C PRO A 147 3.00 -1.03 -14.21
N VAL A 148 4.04 -0.73 -13.45
CA VAL A 148 3.93 -0.30 -12.05
C VAL A 148 3.60 1.20 -12.04
N ALA A 149 2.52 1.59 -11.37
CA ALA A 149 2.06 2.98 -11.33
C ALA A 149 2.75 3.80 -10.24
N ALA A 150 3.04 3.18 -9.10
CA ALA A 150 3.57 3.88 -7.93
C ALA A 150 4.55 3.05 -7.12
N VAL A 151 5.49 3.74 -6.46
CA VAL A 151 6.46 3.17 -5.54
C VAL A 151 6.36 3.90 -4.21
N GLN A 152 6.14 3.16 -3.12
CA GLN A 152 6.02 3.72 -1.79
C GLN A 152 7.30 3.47 -0.97
N GLU A 153 7.95 4.55 -0.54
CA GLU A 153 9.26 4.50 0.13
C GLU A 153 9.41 5.56 1.22
N GLN A 154 10.35 5.32 2.13
CA GLN A 154 10.68 6.29 3.17
C GLN A 154 11.42 7.49 2.54
N TRP A 155 10.81 8.67 2.63
CA TRP A 155 11.44 9.90 2.12
C TRP A 155 11.06 11.12 2.95
N SER A 156 12.05 11.84 3.45
CA SER A 156 11.90 13.06 4.24
C SER A 156 13.19 13.88 4.21
N LEU A 157 13.20 15.08 4.79
CA LEU A 157 14.44 15.85 4.95
C LEU A 157 15.51 15.10 5.75
N ALA A 158 15.10 14.23 6.67
CA ALA A 158 15.99 13.40 7.49
C ALA A 158 16.39 12.07 6.81
N GLN A 159 15.66 11.63 5.78
CA GLN A 159 15.91 10.37 5.10
C GLN A 159 15.79 10.56 3.58
N ARG A 160 16.94 10.65 2.91
CA ARG A 160 17.07 11.01 1.49
C ARG A 160 17.73 9.92 0.64
N GLY A 161 17.88 8.71 1.19
CA GLY A 161 18.60 7.61 0.53
C GLY A 161 18.08 7.26 -0.87
N ILE A 162 16.76 7.37 -1.08
CA ILE A 162 16.13 7.04 -2.36
C ILE A 162 16.52 8.00 -3.49
N GLU A 163 16.99 9.21 -3.19
CA GLU A 163 17.25 10.23 -4.22
C GLU A 163 18.35 9.82 -5.20
N GLN A 164 19.38 9.13 -4.72
CA GLN A 164 20.47 8.65 -5.56
C GLN A 164 20.24 7.24 -6.11
N GLN A 165 19.50 6.42 -5.36
CA GLN A 165 19.41 4.99 -5.62
C GLN A 165 18.18 4.64 -6.46
N LEU A 166 17.01 5.18 -6.10
CA LEU A 166 15.72 4.72 -6.62
C LEU A 166 15.02 5.76 -7.50
N LEU A 167 15.04 7.05 -7.12
CA LEU A 167 14.35 8.12 -7.85
C LEU A 167 14.72 8.23 -9.33
N PRO A 168 15.98 8.02 -9.76
CA PRO A 168 16.30 8.02 -11.19
C PRO A 168 15.52 6.95 -11.95
N THR A 169 15.45 5.72 -11.40
CA THR A 169 14.73 4.61 -12.01
C THR A 169 13.22 4.83 -12.03
N VAL A 170 12.66 5.38 -10.95
CA VAL A 170 11.24 5.77 -10.89
C VAL A 170 10.92 6.80 -11.97
N THR A 171 11.79 7.81 -12.12
CA THR A 171 11.62 8.87 -13.13
C THR A 171 11.70 8.31 -14.54
N ASP A 172 12.71 7.48 -14.83
CA ASP A 172 12.93 6.87 -16.14
C ASP A 172 11.76 5.97 -16.57
N LEU A 173 11.15 5.27 -15.61
CA LEU A 173 10.01 4.38 -15.86
C LEU A 173 8.65 5.07 -15.73
N GLY A 174 8.61 6.39 -15.48
CA GLY A 174 7.37 7.16 -15.40
C GLY A 174 6.45 6.81 -14.22
N MET A 175 7.02 6.36 -13.10
CA MET A 175 6.28 5.99 -11.89
C MET A 175 6.08 7.17 -10.95
N VAL A 176 5.07 7.10 -10.06
CA VAL A 176 4.87 8.08 -8.98
C VAL A 176 5.55 7.60 -7.70
N VAL A 177 6.22 8.49 -6.97
CA VAL A 177 6.66 8.20 -5.59
C VAL A 177 5.59 8.61 -4.59
N VAL A 178 5.23 7.68 -3.71
CA VAL A 178 4.40 7.95 -2.52
C VAL A 178 5.32 7.89 -1.31
N ALA A 179 5.70 9.04 -0.75
CA ALA A 179 6.57 9.09 0.41
C ALA A 179 5.83 8.68 1.69
N HIS A 180 6.37 7.70 2.43
CA HIS A 180 5.94 7.43 3.80
C HIS A 180 6.91 8.02 4.82
N SER A 181 6.41 8.23 6.03
CA SER A 181 7.14 8.89 7.12
C SER A 181 7.76 10.26 6.76
N PRO A 182 7.02 11.17 6.09
CA PRO A 182 7.59 12.43 5.59
C PRO A 182 8.06 13.38 6.71
N THR A 183 7.58 13.21 7.94
CA THR A 183 8.04 13.95 9.13
C THR A 183 9.22 13.28 9.85
N GLY A 184 9.89 12.32 9.20
CA GLY A 184 11.05 11.62 9.76
C GLY A 184 10.72 10.84 11.02
N HIS A 185 9.57 10.14 11.07
CA HIS A 185 9.06 9.48 12.28
C HIS A 185 8.93 10.42 13.49
N GLY A 186 8.66 11.69 13.22
CA GLY A 186 8.45 12.73 14.21
C GLY A 186 9.69 13.54 14.57
N LEU A 187 10.82 13.30 13.92
CA LEU A 187 12.04 14.11 14.07
C LEU A 187 11.89 15.53 13.51
N LEU A 188 10.89 15.79 12.66
CA LEU A 188 10.67 17.07 11.96
C LEU A 188 9.41 17.82 12.45
N HIS A 189 9.05 17.69 13.72
CA HIS A 189 7.90 18.39 14.34
C HIS A 189 8.28 19.71 15.02
#